data_AF-A0A660UBT2-F1
#
_entry.id   AF-A0A660UBT2-F1
#
_cell.length_a   1.000
_cell.length_b   1.000
_cell.length_c   1.000
_cell.angle_alpha   90.00
_cell.angle_beta   90.00
_cell.angle_gamma   90.00
#
_symmetry.space_group_name_H-M   'P 1'
#
loop_
_entity.id
_entity.type
_entity.pdbx_description
1 polymer ?
#
loop_
_entity_poly.entity_id
_entity_poly.type
_entity_poly.pdbx_seq_one_letter_code
_entity_poly.pdbx_strand_id
1 'polypeptide(L)'
;MNTTPVVTIFIASIFTNNILLASFLGLCSFLVCSNKIETAAVLGAAVTFVMVCTTAINYLLYYYVLRPLHLGFLSYIIYIAVIAAFVQFIEMFVERFSPTLYYSLGIFLPLITVNCAILGASLFMGLRKYNFIQTIGLSGKNKRGFGNPPPRRNTQC
;
A
#
# COMPACT_ATOMS: atom_id res chain seq x y z
N MET A 1 28.64 -31.87 11.97
CA MET A 1 28.93 -30.67 12.79
C MET A 1 28.87 -29.49 11.84
N ASN A 2 27.90 -28.59 11.84
CA ASN A 2 27.17 -28.01 12.96
C ASN A 2 25.69 -27.86 12.60
N THR A 3 24.85 -28.30 13.52
CA THR A 3 23.41 -28.03 13.60
C THR A 3 23.13 -26.57 13.27
N THR A 4 22.62 -26.25 12.07
CA THR A 4 21.86 -25.01 11.91
C THR A 4 20.59 -25.26 12.71
N PRO A 5 20.42 -24.61 13.89
CA PRO A 5 19.24 -24.90 14.68
C PRO A 5 18.05 -24.53 13.80
N VAL A 6 17.01 -25.36 13.76
CA VAL A 6 15.72 -25.01 13.14
C VAL A 6 15.28 -23.59 13.54
N VAL A 7 15.70 -23.14 14.72
CA VAL A 7 15.63 -21.77 15.22
C VAL A 7 16.26 -20.70 14.31
N THR A 8 17.45 -20.89 13.70
CA THR A 8 18.02 -19.90 12.77
C THR A 8 17.28 -19.85 11.44
N ILE A 9 16.71 -20.97 10.96
CA ILE A 9 15.86 -20.98 9.76
C ILE A 9 14.51 -20.33 10.06
N PHE A 10 13.97 -20.54 11.27
CA PHE A 10 12.77 -19.87 11.75
C PHE A 10 12.99 -18.36 11.91
N ILE A 11 14.10 -17.95 12.52
CA ILE A 11 14.47 -16.54 12.70
C ILE A 11 14.78 -15.87 11.36
N ALA A 12 15.51 -16.52 10.45
CA ALA A 12 15.73 -16.03 9.10
C ALA A 12 14.43 -15.93 8.28
N SER A 13 13.49 -16.86 8.48
CA SER A 13 12.16 -16.79 7.84
C SER A 13 11.29 -15.66 8.39
N ILE A 14 11.36 -15.40 9.69
CA ILE A 14 10.59 -14.34 10.38
C ILE A 14 11.17 -12.95 10.09
N PHE A 15 12.49 -12.79 9.98
CA PHE A 15 13.16 -11.50 9.78
C PHE A 15 13.54 -11.20 8.33
N THR A 16 14.15 -12.15 7.61
CA THR A 16 14.71 -11.90 6.26
C THR A 16 13.68 -12.14 5.14
N ASN A 17 12.75 -13.08 5.34
CA ASN A 17 11.74 -13.44 4.33
C ASN A 17 10.37 -12.76 4.54
N ASN A 18 10.21 -12.01 5.62
CA ASN A 18 8.95 -11.34 5.92
C ASN A 18 8.97 -9.90 5.39
N ILE A 19 8.31 -9.69 4.24
CA ILE A 19 8.19 -8.37 3.58
C ILE A 19 7.65 -7.28 4.55
N LEU A 20 6.91 -7.69 5.59
CA LEU A 20 6.36 -6.79 6.62
C LEU A 20 7.43 -6.18 7.53
N LEU A 21 8.53 -6.88 7.83
CA LEU A 21 9.65 -6.33 8.59
C LEU A 21 10.70 -5.66 7.68
N ALA A 22 10.88 -6.18 6.46
CA ALA A 22 11.96 -5.74 5.56
C ALA A 22 11.69 -4.40 4.87
N SER A 23 10.44 -3.99 4.67
CA SER A 23 10.12 -2.78 3.90
C SER A 23 9.72 -1.56 4.74
N PHE A 24 9.48 -1.68 6.05
CA PHE A 24 9.09 -0.56 6.94
C PHE A 24 7.87 0.28 6.46
N LEU A 25 6.99 -0.26 5.59
CA LEU A 25 5.80 0.45 5.10
C LEU A 25 4.67 0.38 6.14
N GLY A 26 4.17 1.55 6.60
CA GLY A 26 2.94 1.65 7.40
C GLY A 26 3.13 1.84 8.91
N LEU A 27 4.35 2.07 9.40
CA LEU A 27 4.64 2.25 10.83
C LEU A 27 4.04 3.53 11.43
N CYS A 28 3.85 4.58 10.62
CA CYS A 28 3.33 5.87 11.05
C CYS A 28 1.94 5.76 11.72
N SER A 29 1.03 5.01 11.11
CA SER A 29 -0.34 4.83 11.63
C SER A 29 -0.38 3.86 12.81
N PHE A 30 0.58 2.94 12.89
CA PHE A 30 0.70 1.99 14.00
C PHE A 30 1.12 2.69 15.31
N LEU A 31 2.12 3.58 15.25
CA LEU A 31 2.59 4.34 16.41
C LEU A 31 1.48 5.24 16.99
N VAL A 32 0.63 5.80 16.14
CA VAL A 32 -0.44 6.72 16.53
C VAL A 32 -1.64 5.99 17.17
N CYS A 33 -1.98 4.79 16.70
CA CYS A 33 -3.14 4.04 17.19
C CYS A 33 -2.86 3.10 18.38
N SER A 34 -1.64 3.06 18.92
CA SER A 34 -1.23 2.13 19.98
C SER A 34 -2.08 2.22 21.26
N ASN A 35 -2.70 3.37 21.53
CA ASN A 35 -3.50 3.59 22.75
C ASN A 35 -4.91 2.97 22.71
N LYS A 36 -5.46 2.66 21.52
CA LYS A 36 -6.83 2.15 21.37
C LYS A 36 -6.91 1.09 20.28
N ILE A 37 -7.03 -0.18 20.70
CA ILE A 37 -7.11 -1.34 19.80
C ILE A 37 -8.31 -1.29 18.85
N GLU A 38 -9.45 -0.74 19.31
CA GLU A 38 -10.67 -0.64 18.50
C GLU A 38 -10.50 0.36 17.35
N THR A 39 -9.89 1.51 17.62
CA THR A 39 -9.55 2.51 16.60
C THR A 39 -8.49 2.00 15.63
N ALA A 40 -7.50 1.26 16.13
CA ALA A 40 -6.45 0.65 15.31
C ALA A 40 -7.03 -0.35 14.28
N ALA A 41 -7.99 -1.17 14.70
CA ALA A 41 -8.64 -2.15 13.83
C ALA A 41 -9.45 -1.47 12.71
N VAL A 42 -10.24 -0.45 13.05
CA VAL A 42 -11.03 0.32 12.08
C VAL A 42 -10.12 1.06 11.10
N LEU A 43 -9.07 1.71 11.59
CA LEU A 43 -8.11 2.44 10.75
C LEU A 43 -7.38 1.49 9.80
N GLY A 44 -6.96 0.31 10.27
CA GLY A 44 -6.32 -0.71 9.45
C GLY A 44 -7.23 -1.22 8.33
N ALA A 45 -8.50 -1.49 8.65
CA ALA A 45 -9.49 -1.92 7.67
C ALA A 45 -9.84 -0.82 6.65
N ALA A 46 -9.89 0.45 7.10
CA ALA A 46 -10.12 1.58 6.20
C ALA A 46 -8.95 1.76 5.22
N VAL A 47 -7.71 1.68 5.71
CA VAL A 47 -6.50 1.81 4.87
C VAL A 47 -6.41 0.70 3.83
N THR A 48 -6.71 -0.55 4.18
CA THR A 48 -6.70 -1.66 3.21
C THR A 48 -7.77 -1.48 2.14
N PHE A 49 -8.97 -1.04 2.51
CA PHE A 49 -10.03 -0.76 1.55
C PHE A 49 -9.63 0.35 0.56
N VAL A 50 -9.14 1.49 1.07
CA VAL A 50 -8.65 2.60 0.25
C VAL A 50 -7.51 2.16 -0.67
N MET A 51 -6.56 1.37 -0.14
CA MET A 51 -5.44 0.85 -0.91
C MET A 51 -5.89 -0.02 -2.09
N VAL A 52 -6.90 -0.88 -1.90
CA VAL A 52 -7.45 -1.71 -2.98
C VAL A 52 -8.05 -0.84 -4.09
N CYS A 53 -8.92 0.10 -3.73
CA CYS A 53 -9.59 0.96 -4.69
C CYS A 53 -8.60 1.85 -5.45
N THR A 54 -7.69 2.52 -4.74
CA THR A 54 -6.69 3.42 -5.34
C THR A 54 -5.72 2.67 -6.25
N THR A 55 -5.29 1.47 -5.87
CA THR A 55 -4.39 0.66 -6.70
C THR A 55 -5.07 0.20 -7.99
N ALA A 56 -6.36 -0.14 -7.94
CA ALA A 56 -7.13 -0.47 -9.15
C ALA A 56 -7.27 0.73 -10.11
N ILE A 57 -7.55 1.92 -9.57
CA ILE A 57 -7.64 3.16 -10.35
C ILE A 57 -6.26 3.51 -10.96
N ASN A 58 -5.20 3.44 -10.16
CA ASN A 58 -3.83 3.71 -10.61
C ASN A 58 -3.39 2.75 -11.72
N TYR A 59 -3.83 1.48 -11.69
CA TYR A 59 -3.56 0.55 -12.79
C TYR A 59 -4.16 1.01 -14.11
N LEU A 60 -5.45 1.38 -14.08
CA LEU A 60 -6.15 1.83 -15.27
C LEU A 60 -5.47 3.08 -15.83
N LEU A 61 -5.11 4.01 -14.94
CA LEU A 61 -4.39 5.23 -15.29
C LEU A 61 -3.00 4.95 -15.88
N TYR A 62 -2.26 3.98 -15.32
CA TYR A 62 -0.94 3.60 -15.83
C TYR A 62 -1.03 3.09 -17.28
N TYR A 63 -2.03 2.26 -17.59
CA TYR A 63 -2.19 1.70 -18.92
C TYR A 63 -2.72 2.72 -19.94
N TYR A 64 -3.71 3.53 -19.54
CA TYR A 64 -4.37 4.49 -20.44
C TYR A 64 -3.61 5.81 -20.61
N VAL A 65 -2.92 6.30 -19.58
CA VAL A 65 -2.30 7.64 -19.60
C VAL A 65 -0.78 7.54 -19.69
N LEU A 66 -0.12 6.78 -18.80
CA LEU A 66 1.35 6.75 -18.75
C LEU A 66 2.00 6.02 -19.93
N ARG A 67 1.37 4.94 -20.40
CA ARG A 67 1.90 4.13 -21.51
C ARG A 67 1.97 4.89 -22.85
N PRO A 68 0.95 5.67 -23.28
CA PRO A 68 1.06 6.46 -24.50
C PRO A 68 1.95 7.70 -24.37
N LEU A 69 2.05 8.29 -23.18
CA LEU A 69 2.78 9.54 -22.96
C LEU A 69 4.28 9.37 -22.65
N HIS A 70 4.79 8.14 -22.46
CA HIS A 70 6.19 7.85 -22.11
C HIS A 70 6.76 8.62 -20.88
N LEU A 71 5.89 9.14 -20.01
CA LEU A 71 6.23 10.03 -18.90
C LEU A 71 6.49 9.27 -17.59
N GLY A 72 7.46 8.36 -17.60
CA GLY A 72 7.79 7.51 -16.44
C GLY A 72 8.17 8.27 -15.17
N PHE A 73 8.75 9.46 -15.30
CA PHE A 73 9.20 10.29 -14.16
C PHE A 73 8.04 10.94 -13.39
N LEU A 74 6.90 11.20 -14.03
CA LEU A 74 5.75 11.87 -13.42
C LEU A 74 4.80 10.91 -12.67
N SER A 75 5.04 9.60 -12.79
CA SER A 75 4.20 8.54 -12.22
C SER A 75 3.95 8.71 -10.71
N TYR A 76 4.99 9.12 -9.97
CA TYR A 76 4.90 9.32 -8.52
C TYR A 76 3.89 10.40 -8.13
N ILE A 77 3.98 11.57 -8.78
CA ILE A 77 3.11 12.72 -8.50
C ILE A 77 1.67 12.37 -8.85
N ILE A 78 1.47 11.65 -9.96
CA ILE A 78 0.16 11.21 -10.40
C ILE A 78 -0.47 10.24 -9.39
N TYR A 79 0.28 9.26 -8.87
CA TYR A 79 -0.26 8.32 -7.87
C TYR A 79 -0.67 9.03 -6.58
N ILE A 80 0.11 10.01 -6.11
CA ILE A 80 -0.23 10.80 -4.92
C ILE A 80 -1.50 11.61 -5.17
N ALA A 81 -1.62 12.25 -6.35
CA ALA A 81 -2.81 13.04 -6.71
C ALA A 81 -4.09 12.19 -6.75
N VAL A 82 -4.02 10.97 -7.29
CA VAL A 82 -5.16 10.04 -7.32
C VAL A 82 -5.57 9.61 -5.91
N ILE A 83 -4.61 9.27 -5.06
CA ILE A 83 -4.89 8.89 -3.66
C ILE A 83 -5.53 10.06 -2.92
N ALA A 84 -5.00 11.28 -3.07
CA ALA A 84 -5.54 12.48 -2.43
C ALA A 84 -7.00 12.74 -2.88
N ALA A 85 -7.27 12.71 -4.19
CA ALA A 85 -8.63 12.90 -4.71
C ALA A 85 -9.62 11.84 -4.19
N PHE A 86 -9.18 10.58 -4.09
CA PHE A 86 -10.03 9.49 -3.62
C PHE A 86 -10.32 9.58 -2.11
N VAL A 87 -9.32 9.92 -1.28
CA VAL A 87 -9.53 10.11 0.15
C VAL A 87 -10.39 11.34 0.43
N GLN A 88 -10.24 12.41 -0.36
CA GLN A 88 -11.10 13.59 -0.28
C GLN A 88 -12.57 13.23 -0.53
N PHE A 89 -12.82 12.37 -1.53
CA PHE A 89 -14.16 11.86 -1.79
C PHE A 89 -14.71 11.05 -0.61
N ILE A 90 -13.87 10.24 0.05
CA ILE A 90 -14.25 9.49 1.24
C ILE A 90 -14.55 10.42 2.43
N GLU A 91 -13.80 11.51 2.59
CA GLU A 91 -14.04 12.50 3.65
C GLU A 91 -15.46 13.07 3.56
N MET A 92 -15.84 13.54 2.35
CA MET A 92 -17.19 14.05 2.10
C MET A 92 -18.27 12.97 2.30
N PHE A 93 -17.96 11.71 1.97
CA PHE A 93 -18.89 10.60 2.14
C PHE A 93 -19.13 10.24 3.61
N VAL A 94 -18.07 10.20 4.42
CA VAL A 94 -18.14 9.84 5.85
C VAL A 94 -18.83 10.93 6.66
N GLU A 95 -18.56 12.21 6.38
CA GLU A 95 -19.26 13.34 7.02
C GLU A 95 -20.79 13.23 6.82
N ARG A 96 -21.22 12.75 5.64
CA ARG A 96 -22.64 12.59 5.32
C ARG A 96 -23.29 11.35 5.94
N PHE A 97 -22.55 10.25 6.09
CA PHE A 97 -23.12 8.99 6.60
C PHE A 97 -23.19 8.93 8.12
N SER A 98 -22.18 9.41 8.84
CA SER A 98 -22.14 9.30 10.30
C SER A 98 -21.27 10.39 10.95
N PRO A 99 -21.87 11.43 11.57
CA PRO A 99 -21.12 12.49 12.24
C PRO A 99 -20.37 11.99 13.51
N THR A 100 -20.85 10.92 14.13
CA THR A 100 -20.23 10.30 15.31
C THR A 100 -18.86 9.68 15.01
N LEU A 101 -18.70 9.05 13.84
CA LEU A 101 -17.41 8.51 13.40
C LEU A 101 -16.45 9.63 12.97
N TYR A 102 -16.96 10.68 12.31
CA TYR A 102 -16.15 11.83 11.89
C TYR A 102 -15.47 12.52 13.09
N TYR A 103 -16.16 12.64 14.22
CA TYR A 103 -15.60 13.24 15.44
C TYR A 103 -14.39 12.48 16.01
N SER A 104 -14.31 11.17 15.76
CA SER A 104 -13.21 10.31 16.24
C SER A 104 -12.13 10.06 15.19
N LEU A 105 -12.49 10.09 13.90
CA LEU A 105 -11.60 9.73 12.78
C LEU A 105 -11.15 10.90 11.92
N GLY A 106 -11.74 12.09 12.03
CA GLY A 106 -11.51 13.23 11.13
C GLY A 106 -10.03 13.60 10.98
N ILE A 107 -9.25 13.57 12.06
CA ILE A 107 -7.80 13.85 12.02
C ILE A 107 -7.00 12.77 11.26
N PHE A 108 -7.51 11.54 11.22
CA PHE A 108 -6.82 10.41 10.61
C PHE A 108 -7.05 10.33 9.10
N LEU A 109 -8.06 11.01 8.55
CA LEU A 109 -8.35 10.99 7.12
C LEU A 109 -7.20 11.58 6.28
N PRO A 110 -6.63 12.77 6.60
CA PRO A 110 -5.43 13.26 5.92
C PRO A 110 -4.23 12.32 6.10
N LEU A 111 -4.11 11.64 7.24
CA LEU A 111 -3.02 10.70 7.52
C LEU A 111 -3.09 9.42 6.66
N ILE A 112 -4.26 9.07 6.12
CA ILE A 112 -4.41 7.96 5.17
C ILE A 112 -3.71 8.30 3.85
N THR A 113 -3.82 9.54 3.34
CA THR A 113 -3.22 9.93 2.04
C THR A 113 -1.70 9.81 2.03
N VAL A 114 -1.06 10.13 3.16
CA VAL A 114 0.39 10.07 3.34
C VAL A 114 0.86 8.73 3.91
N ASN A 115 -0.03 7.73 3.95
CA ASN A 115 0.36 6.40 4.43
C ASN A 115 1.31 5.73 3.43
N CYS A 116 2.53 5.45 3.90
CA CYS A 116 3.58 4.85 3.08
C CYS A 116 3.21 3.49 2.48
N ALA A 117 2.29 2.73 3.11
CA ALA A 117 1.85 1.46 2.57
C ALA A 117 1.02 1.62 1.29
N ILE A 118 0.17 2.66 1.20
CA ILE A 118 -0.68 2.93 0.03
C ILE A 118 0.15 3.40 -1.16
N LEU A 119 1.06 4.34 -0.90
CA LEU A 119 1.98 4.85 -1.91
C LEU A 119 2.91 3.73 -2.42
N GLY A 120 3.45 2.94 -1.51
CA GLY A 120 4.31 1.81 -1.86
C GLY A 120 3.60 0.74 -2.70
N ALA A 121 2.35 0.42 -2.40
CA ALA A 121 1.55 -0.53 -3.19
C ALA A 121 1.38 -0.04 -4.65
N SER A 122 1.03 1.24 -4.83
CA SER A 122 0.88 1.87 -6.14
C SER A 122 2.21 1.91 -6.92
N LEU A 123 3.32 2.15 -6.21
CA LEU A 123 4.64 2.17 -6.81
C LEU A 123 5.11 0.78 -7.27
N PHE A 124 4.94 -0.24 -6.43
CA PHE A 124 5.32 -1.62 -6.77
C PHE A 124 4.53 -2.13 -7.99
N MET A 125 3.26 -1.70 -8.13
CA MET A 125 2.46 -1.98 -9.32
C MET A 125 3.11 -1.41 -10.59
N GLY A 126 3.53 -0.15 -10.58
CA GLY A 126 4.18 0.50 -11.73
C GLY A 126 5.56 -0.07 -12.08
N LEU A 127 6.36 -0.43 -11.07
CA LEU A 127 7.72 -0.98 -11.25
C LEU A 127 7.72 -2.43 -11.76
N ARG A 128 6.82 -3.27 -11.23
CA ARG A 128 6.79 -4.71 -11.55
C ARG A 128 5.85 -5.10 -12.69
N LYS A 129 5.12 -4.14 -13.30
CA LYS A 129 4.19 -4.36 -14.42
C LYS A 129 3.26 -5.57 -14.21
N TYR A 130 2.59 -5.60 -13.06
CA TYR A 130 1.68 -6.70 -12.72
C TYR A 130 0.44 -6.75 -13.62
N ASN A 131 -0.14 -7.94 -13.86
CA ASN A 131 -1.44 -8.10 -14.54
C ASN A 131 -2.61 -7.64 -13.65
N PHE A 132 -3.75 -7.21 -14.22
CA PHE A 132 -4.91 -6.66 -13.48
C PHE A 132 -5.36 -7.53 -12.29
N ILE A 133 -5.42 -8.85 -12.48
CA ILE A 133 -5.75 -9.83 -11.45
C ILE A 133 -4.68 -9.93 -10.35
N GLN A 134 -3.41 -9.75 -10.71
CA GLN A 134 -2.29 -9.74 -9.77
C GLN A 134 -2.25 -8.41 -8.98
N THR A 135 -2.66 -7.30 -9.59
CA THR A 135 -2.79 -5.99 -8.96
C THR A 135 -3.89 -5.97 -7.90
N ILE A 136 -5.06 -6.54 -8.21
CA ILE A 136 -6.16 -6.69 -7.25
C ILE A 136 -5.79 -7.71 -6.15
N GLY A 137 -5.16 -8.83 -6.52
CA GLY A 137 -4.69 -9.84 -5.59
C GLY A 137 -3.54 -9.39 -4.65
N LEU A 138 -2.78 -8.37 -5.05
CA LEU A 138 -1.76 -7.72 -4.21
C LEU A 138 -2.41 -6.91 -3.09
N SER A 139 -3.49 -6.19 -3.39
CA SER A 139 -4.17 -5.32 -2.43
C SER A 139 -5.13 -6.06 -1.49
N GLY A 140 -5.71 -7.19 -1.93
CA GLY A 140 -6.58 -8.04 -1.09
C GLY A 140 -5.86 -9.06 -0.19
N LYS A 141 -4.53 -9.16 -0.29
CA LYS A 141 -3.66 -10.25 0.21
C LYS A 141 -3.94 -11.63 -0.41
N ASN A 142 -3.00 -12.08 -1.23
CA ASN A 142 -2.52 -13.47 -1.15
C ASN A 142 -0.99 -13.48 -1.27
N LYS A 143 -0.33 -14.21 -0.36
CA LYS A 143 1.13 -14.29 -0.11
C LYS A 143 1.97 -14.82 -1.29
N ARG A 144 1.47 -14.85 -2.53
CA ARG A 144 2.14 -15.44 -3.70
C ARG A 144 2.62 -14.44 -4.76
N GLY A 145 2.26 -13.15 -4.67
CA GLY A 145 2.63 -12.15 -5.68
C GLY A 145 3.95 -11.41 -5.46
N PHE A 146 4.44 -11.32 -4.21
CA PHE A 146 5.61 -10.49 -3.85
C PHE A 146 6.97 -11.17 -4.08
N GLY A 147 6.98 -12.46 -4.41
CA GLY A 147 8.20 -13.26 -4.54
C GLY A 147 8.88 -13.21 -5.91
N ASN A 148 8.30 -12.57 -6.93
CA ASN A 148 8.96 -12.48 -8.23
C ASN A 148 9.81 -11.20 -8.29
N PRO A 149 11.15 -11.30 -8.27
CA PRO A 149 12.00 -10.13 -8.46
C PRO A 149 11.68 -9.52 -9.84
N PRO A 150 11.68 -8.18 -9.99
CA PRO A 150 11.59 -7.60 -11.32
C PRO A 150 12.73 -8.20 -12.17
N PRO A 151 12.50 -8.55 -13.46
CA PRO A 151 13.62 -8.82 -14.34
C PRO A 151 14.51 -7.59 -14.28
N ARG A 152 15.79 -7.79 -13.89
CA ARG A 152 16.78 -6.70 -13.79
C ARG A 152 16.74 -5.93 -15.10
N ARG A 153 16.13 -4.75 -15.08
CA ARG A 153 16.26 -3.81 -16.18
C ARG A 153 17.69 -3.31 -16.09
N ASN A 154 18.56 -3.95 -16.86
CA ASN A 154 19.86 -3.41 -17.19
C ASN A 154 19.64 -2.08 -17.94
N THR A 155 19.63 -1.01 -17.17
CA THR A 155 19.83 0.38 -17.59
C THR A 155 20.59 0.97 -16.38
N GLN A 156 21.92 1.16 -16.34
CA GLN A 156 22.76 1.85 -17.33
C GLN A 156 21.93 2.97 -17.97
N CYS A 157 21.83 4.15 -17.38
CA CYS A 157 22.85 5.03 -16.82
C CYS A 157 22.30 5.86 -15.66
#